data_AF-A0A6M1YKM0-F1
#
_entry.id   AF-A0A6M1YKM0-F1
#
_cell.length_a   1.000
_cell.length_b   1.000
_cell.length_c   1.000
_cell.angle_alpha   90.00
_cell.angle_beta   90.00
_cell.angle_gamma   90.00
#
_symmetry.space_group_name_H-M   'P 1'
#
loop_
_entity.id
_entity.type
_entity.pdbx_description
1 polymer ?
#
loop_
_entity_poly.entity_id
_entity_poly.type
_entity_poly.pdbx_seq_one_letter_code
_entity_poly.pdbx_strand_id
1 'polypeptide(L)'
;MLPMDANIQDIQKSQIIEEKTIHNQSIKYHLAFSKAGILSAIIKLPPKDAKQVTYQELPRTFEDEKKIDDLITTLGINGKITLLLHHEKRLRKMGDELRYIHPFRFVGYIFSHPELKEHMAVIFDDYFKRTNFVKDYAQTMDIYDLRNKLVMYLDDFASELDISVDKIKPYIDNRDWEGLLRFLISY
;
A
#
# COMPACT_ATOMS: atom_id res chain seq x y z
N MET A 1 -24.03 -17.61 -46.75
CA MET A 1 -22.76 -18.20 -46.29
C MET A 1 -22.03 -17.14 -45.50
N LEU A 2 -22.09 -17.21 -44.17
CA LEU A 2 -21.28 -16.39 -43.27
C LEU A 2 -20.12 -17.26 -42.79
N PRO A 3 -18.85 -16.81 -42.85
CA PRO A 3 -17.77 -17.55 -42.23
C PRO A 3 -17.86 -17.29 -40.72
N MET A 4 -18.48 -18.20 -40.00
CA MET A 4 -18.25 -18.38 -38.57
C MET A 4 -17.06 -19.32 -38.45
N ASP A 5 -15.88 -18.78 -38.14
CA ASP A 5 -14.78 -19.47 -37.48
C ASP A 5 -13.74 -18.41 -37.08
N ALA A 6 -14.14 -17.52 -36.16
CA ALA A 6 -13.16 -16.76 -35.40
C ALA A 6 -12.50 -17.72 -34.42
N ASN A 7 -11.32 -18.20 -34.79
CA ASN A 7 -10.51 -19.14 -34.03
C ASN A 7 -10.31 -18.66 -32.59
N ILE A 8 -10.86 -19.41 -31.63
CA ILE A 8 -10.85 -19.09 -30.18
C ILE A 8 -9.42 -18.86 -29.65
N GLN A 9 -8.41 -19.50 -30.27
CA GLN A 9 -7.00 -19.31 -29.93
C GLN A 9 -6.48 -17.91 -30.28
N ASP A 10 -6.98 -17.28 -31.34
CA ASP A 10 -6.59 -15.94 -31.76
C ASP A 10 -7.22 -14.86 -30.86
N ILE A 11 -8.40 -15.13 -30.30
CA ILE A 11 -9.07 -14.24 -29.33
C ILE A 11 -8.29 -14.23 -28.00
N GLN A 12 -7.93 -15.40 -27.47
CA GLN A 12 -7.15 -15.50 -26.23
C GLN A 12 -5.75 -14.89 -26.37
N LYS A 13 -5.09 -15.10 -27.52
CA LYS A 13 -3.77 -14.52 -27.79
C LYS A 13 -3.83 -13.00 -27.90
N SER A 14 -4.87 -12.46 -28.52
CA SER A 14 -5.12 -11.02 -28.61
C SER A 14 -5.34 -10.39 -27.24
N GLN A 15 -6.14 -11.02 -26.38
CA GLN A 15 -6.37 -10.55 -25.00
C GLN A 15 -5.09 -10.56 -24.16
N ILE A 16 -4.27 -11.62 -24.26
CA ILE A 16 -2.97 -11.71 -23.57
C ILE A 16 -1.98 -10.64 -24.08
N ILE A 17 -2.00 -10.32 -25.38
CA ILE A 17 -1.15 -9.27 -25.96
C ILE A 17 -1.63 -7.90 -25.50
N GLU A 18 -2.93 -7.66 -25.44
CA GLU A 18 -3.52 -6.39 -25.00
C GLU A 18 -3.26 -6.14 -23.51
N GLU A 19 -3.46 -7.14 -22.64
CA GLU A 19 -3.07 -7.09 -21.23
C GLU A 19 -1.57 -6.83 -21.04
N LYS A 20 -0.71 -7.52 -21.80
CA LYS A 20 0.75 -7.28 -21.75
C LYS A 20 1.12 -5.89 -22.26
N THR A 21 0.37 -5.34 -23.21
CA THR A 21 0.63 -4.00 -23.77
C THR A 21 0.19 -2.92 -22.80
N ILE A 22 -0.98 -3.07 -22.17
CA ILE A 22 -1.48 -2.19 -21.11
C ILE A 22 -0.57 -2.25 -19.89
N HIS A 23 -0.12 -3.45 -19.48
CA HIS A 23 0.84 -3.64 -18.40
C HIS A 23 2.18 -2.95 -18.69
N ASN A 24 2.71 -3.09 -19.91
CA ASN A 24 3.97 -2.43 -20.30
C ASN A 24 3.84 -0.92 -20.45
N GLN A 25 2.69 -0.41 -20.91
CA GLN A 25 2.43 1.02 -20.97
C GLN A 25 2.30 1.62 -19.57
N SER A 26 1.52 1.00 -18.67
CA SER A 26 1.40 1.42 -17.27
C SER A 26 2.76 1.46 -16.57
N ILE A 27 3.60 0.44 -16.75
CA ILE A 27 4.98 0.43 -16.22
C ILE A 27 5.81 1.59 -16.79
N LYS A 28 5.73 1.87 -18.10
CA LYS A 28 6.44 3.00 -18.72
C LYS A 28 5.96 4.36 -18.19
N TYR A 29 4.65 4.52 -17.94
CA TYR A 29 4.11 5.74 -17.33
C TYR A 29 4.56 5.91 -15.87
N HIS A 30 4.56 4.83 -15.07
CA HIS A 30 5.07 4.87 -13.69
C HIS A 30 6.58 5.16 -13.60
N LEU A 31 7.38 4.65 -14.55
CA LEU A 31 8.80 5.02 -14.67
C LEU A 31 9.01 6.46 -15.19
N ALA A 32 8.06 7.04 -15.92
CA ALA A 32 8.15 8.42 -16.42
C ALA A 32 7.82 9.47 -15.34
N PHE A 33 6.92 9.16 -14.39
CA PHE A 33 6.62 10.02 -13.23
C PHE A 33 7.75 10.09 -12.17
N SER A 34 8.82 9.32 -12.39
CA SER A 34 10.05 9.33 -11.61
C SER A 34 10.81 10.67 -11.62
N LYS A 35 10.56 11.57 -12.59
CA LYS A 35 11.40 12.77 -12.75
C LYS A 35 10.94 14.02 -11.97
N ALA A 36 9.85 13.96 -11.20
CA ALA A 36 9.40 15.07 -10.34
C ALA A 36 9.21 14.70 -8.86
N GLY A 37 9.51 13.46 -8.48
CA GLY A 37 9.60 13.02 -7.09
C GLY A 37 10.88 12.23 -6.89
N ILE A 38 11.85 12.82 -6.17
CA ILE A 38 13.24 12.36 -6.02
C ILE A 38 13.35 10.97 -5.31
N LEU A 39 12.24 10.33 -4.93
CA LEU A 39 12.19 9.02 -4.25
C LEU A 39 11.87 7.83 -5.17
N SER A 40 11.78 8.04 -6.48
CA SER A 40 11.53 7.01 -7.50
C SER A 40 12.75 6.16 -7.87
N ALA A 41 13.96 6.55 -7.44
CA ALA A 41 15.16 5.76 -7.58
C ALA A 41 15.42 5.02 -6.26
N ILE A 42 15.49 3.68 -6.32
CA ILE A 42 15.82 2.77 -5.19
C ILE A 42 14.63 2.38 -4.31
N ILE A 43 13.55 1.91 -4.95
CA ILE A 43 12.67 0.92 -4.31
C ILE A 43 13.49 -0.39 -4.23
N LYS A 44 13.77 -0.92 -3.03
CA LYS A 44 14.16 -2.33 -2.89
C LYS A 44 12.91 -3.18 -3.15
N LEU A 45 12.59 -3.27 -4.43
CA LEU A 45 11.57 -4.14 -4.97
C LEU A 45 11.90 -5.56 -4.50
N PRO A 46 10.97 -6.31 -3.86
CA PRO A 46 11.24 -7.71 -3.58
C PRO A 46 11.60 -8.39 -4.91
N PRO A 47 12.64 -9.24 -4.95
CA PRO A 47 13.08 -9.87 -6.18
C PRO A 47 11.89 -10.58 -6.84
N LYS A 48 11.86 -10.56 -8.17
CA LYS A 48 10.80 -11.17 -8.98
C LYS A 48 10.62 -12.66 -8.65
N ASP A 49 11.70 -13.28 -8.17
CA ASP A 49 11.81 -14.70 -7.84
C ASP A 49 11.93 -14.95 -6.32
N ALA A 50 11.51 -14.00 -5.48
CA ALA A 50 11.41 -14.24 -4.04
C ALA A 50 10.52 -15.45 -3.77
N LYS A 51 11.03 -16.42 -2.99
CA LYS A 51 10.22 -17.52 -2.44
C LYS A 51 8.92 -16.94 -1.87
N GLN A 52 7.80 -17.57 -2.19
CA GLN A 52 6.53 -17.24 -1.56
C GLN A 52 6.67 -17.53 -0.06
N VAL A 53 6.72 -16.47 0.72
CA VAL A 53 6.70 -16.54 2.18
C VAL A 53 5.26 -16.38 2.63
N THR A 54 4.90 -16.94 3.77
CA THR A 54 3.59 -16.73 4.38
C THR A 54 3.48 -15.31 4.93
N TYR A 55 2.25 -14.84 5.18
CA TYR A 55 2.03 -13.50 5.74
C TYR A 55 2.73 -13.30 7.09
N GLN A 56 2.77 -14.33 7.93
CA GLN A 56 3.42 -14.27 9.25
C GLN A 56 4.95 -14.19 9.17
N GLU A 57 5.54 -14.66 8.07
CA GLU A 57 6.97 -14.58 7.81
C GLU A 57 7.39 -13.23 7.19
N LEU A 58 6.43 -12.36 6.85
CA LEU A 58 6.73 -11.02 6.37
C LEU A 58 7.42 -10.20 7.47
N PRO A 59 8.44 -9.41 7.10
CA PRO A 59 9.23 -8.67 8.07
C PRO A 59 8.37 -7.67 8.85
N ARG A 60 8.33 -7.86 10.16
CA ARG A 60 7.90 -6.89 11.16
C ARG A 60 8.57 -7.28 12.49
N THR A 61 9.66 -6.60 12.82
CA THR A 61 10.39 -6.82 14.07
C THR A 61 9.86 -5.92 15.17
N PHE A 62 10.18 -6.22 16.43
CA PHE A 62 9.84 -5.37 17.56
C PHE A 62 10.44 -3.95 17.46
N GLU A 63 11.59 -3.79 16.79
CA GLU A 63 12.17 -2.47 16.52
C GLU A 63 11.35 -1.68 15.51
N ASP A 64 10.76 -2.36 14.52
CA ASP A 64 9.87 -1.73 13.56
C ASP A 64 8.57 -1.29 14.23
N GLU A 65 7.99 -2.14 15.08
CA GLU A 65 6.77 -1.83 15.84
C GLU A 65 6.94 -0.54 16.64
N LYS A 66 8.04 -0.40 17.39
CA LYS A 66 8.39 0.85 18.09
C LYS A 66 8.51 2.07 17.19
N LYS A 67 9.05 1.91 15.98
CA LYS A 67 9.14 3.00 14.99
C LYS A 67 7.77 3.33 14.42
N ILE A 68 6.90 2.35 14.21
CA ILE A 68 5.52 2.57 13.78
C ILE A 68 4.77 3.33 14.88
N ASP A 69 4.89 2.91 16.14
CA ASP A 69 4.30 3.59 17.30
C ASP A 69 4.74 5.07 17.34
N ASP A 70 6.04 5.33 17.30
CA ASP A 70 6.62 6.67 17.36
C ASP A 70 6.20 7.52 16.14
N LEU A 71 6.18 6.95 14.93
CA LEU A 71 5.75 7.63 13.71
C LEU A 71 4.29 8.07 13.80
N ILE A 72 3.39 7.14 14.09
CA ILE A 72 1.93 7.39 14.11
C ILE A 72 1.55 8.27 15.28
N THR A 73 2.12 8.03 16.47
CA THR A 73 1.90 8.88 17.65
C THR A 73 2.39 10.29 17.40
N THR A 74 3.61 10.48 16.87
CA THR A 74 4.15 11.82 16.58
C THR A 74 3.26 12.56 15.57
N LEU A 75 2.77 11.88 14.53
CA LEU A 75 1.85 12.45 13.55
C LEU A 75 0.48 12.80 14.17
N GLY A 76 -0.03 11.95 15.05
CA GLY A 76 -1.31 12.16 15.75
C GLY A 76 -1.28 13.37 16.68
N ILE A 77 -0.30 13.44 17.57
CA ILE A 77 -0.28 14.44 18.65
C ILE A 77 0.18 15.84 18.20
N ASN A 78 0.99 15.95 17.14
CA ASN A 78 1.58 17.23 16.74
C ASN A 78 0.76 17.92 15.65
N GLY A 79 0.59 19.23 15.78
CA GLY A 79 0.02 20.06 14.72
C GLY A 79 0.97 20.24 13.53
N LYS A 80 0.42 20.70 12.40
CA LYS A 80 1.18 20.93 11.15
C LYS A 80 2.47 21.73 11.32
N ILE A 81 2.44 22.82 12.09
CA ILE A 81 3.62 23.70 12.27
C ILE A 81 4.75 22.95 12.98
N THR A 82 4.43 22.26 14.09
CA THR A 82 5.42 21.48 14.86
C THR A 82 5.99 20.34 14.03
N LEU A 83 5.15 19.67 13.22
CA LEU A 83 5.60 18.62 12.31
C LEU A 83 6.63 19.15 11.30
N LEU A 84 6.33 20.26 10.64
CA LEU A 84 7.23 20.86 9.63
C LEU A 84 8.54 21.39 10.24
N LEU A 85 8.49 22.03 11.40
CA LEU A 85 9.67 22.68 11.98
C LEU A 85 10.57 21.73 12.77
N HIS A 86 10.02 20.71 13.43
CA HIS A 86 10.76 19.92 14.41
C HIS A 86 10.83 18.43 14.10
N HIS A 87 9.90 17.89 13.30
CA HIS A 87 9.81 16.44 13.12
C HIS A 87 9.95 15.96 11.68
N GLU A 88 9.80 16.82 10.67
CA GLU A 88 9.77 16.42 9.25
C GLU A 88 10.93 15.51 8.85
N LYS A 89 12.16 15.93 9.11
CA LYS A 89 13.37 15.18 8.73
C LYS A 89 13.44 13.81 9.45
N ARG A 90 13.07 13.77 10.73
CA ARG A 90 13.06 12.54 11.54
C ARG A 90 11.98 11.58 11.05
N LEU A 91 10.75 12.06 10.85
CA LEU A 91 9.62 11.24 10.40
C LEU A 91 9.85 10.72 8.99
N ARG A 92 10.43 11.53 8.09
CA ARG A 92 10.84 11.08 6.76
C ARG A 92 11.86 9.94 6.85
N LYS A 93 12.92 10.12 7.64
CA LYS A 93 13.93 9.07 7.86
C LYS A 93 13.30 7.79 8.40
N MET A 94 12.39 7.90 9.37
CA MET A 94 11.69 6.78 9.96
C MET A 94 10.78 6.06 8.95
N GLY A 95 10.02 6.80 8.15
CA GLY A 95 9.22 6.25 7.06
C GLY A 95 10.08 5.52 6.01
N ASP A 96 11.25 6.07 5.69
CA ASP A 96 12.21 5.41 4.78
C ASP A 96 12.76 4.11 5.37
N GLU A 97 13.04 4.08 6.68
CA GLU A 97 13.47 2.87 7.39
C GLU A 97 12.38 1.81 7.45
N LEU A 98 11.10 2.18 7.47
CA LEU A 98 9.95 1.26 7.52
C LEU A 98 9.49 0.77 6.13
N ARG A 99 10.02 1.35 5.04
CA ARG A 99 9.54 1.11 3.66
C ARG A 99 9.67 -0.34 3.18
N TYR A 100 10.52 -1.15 3.82
CA TYR A 100 10.68 -2.56 3.47
C TYR A 100 9.57 -3.45 4.02
N ILE A 101 8.80 -2.96 4.98
CA ILE A 101 7.68 -3.68 5.59
C ILE A 101 6.54 -3.77 4.58
N HIS A 102 5.90 -4.93 4.52
CA HIS A 102 4.74 -5.11 3.66
C HIS A 102 3.61 -4.15 4.10
N PRO A 103 2.94 -3.44 3.19
CA PRO A 103 1.94 -2.43 3.56
C PRO A 103 0.83 -2.98 4.44
N PHE A 104 0.32 -4.20 4.19
CA PHE A 104 -0.65 -4.85 5.08
C PHE A 104 -0.11 -5.17 6.48
N ARG A 105 1.19 -5.45 6.66
CA ARG A 105 1.76 -5.66 8.00
C ARG A 105 1.91 -4.34 8.75
N PHE A 106 2.23 -3.27 8.02
CA PHE A 106 2.30 -1.92 8.56
C PHE A 106 0.91 -1.44 9.03
N VAL A 107 -0.11 -1.47 8.17
CA VAL A 107 -1.47 -1.06 8.58
C VAL A 107 -2.14 -2.07 9.51
N GLY A 108 -1.86 -3.37 9.36
CA GLY A 108 -2.34 -4.42 10.26
C GLY A 108 -1.91 -4.19 11.70
N TYR A 109 -0.64 -3.81 11.90
CA TYR A 109 -0.14 -3.41 13.22
C TYR A 109 -0.88 -2.18 13.75
N ILE A 110 -1.00 -1.12 12.94
CA ILE A 110 -1.67 0.12 13.37
C ILE A 110 -3.10 -0.13 13.82
N PHE A 111 -3.89 -0.89 13.04
CA PHE A 111 -5.31 -1.09 13.33
C PHE A 111 -5.61 -2.23 14.33
N SER A 112 -4.61 -3.06 14.66
CA SER A 112 -4.70 -3.99 15.80
C SER A 112 -4.38 -3.34 17.15
N HIS A 113 -3.85 -2.11 17.16
CA HIS A 113 -3.51 -1.37 18.38
C HIS A 113 -4.46 -0.18 18.56
N PRO A 114 -5.38 -0.20 19.55
CA PRO A 114 -6.40 0.84 19.72
C PRO A 114 -5.84 2.27 19.83
N GLU A 115 -4.73 2.46 20.55
CA GLU A 115 -4.10 3.78 20.72
C GLU A 115 -3.61 4.36 19.39
N LEU A 116 -3.00 3.54 18.53
CA LEU A 116 -2.55 3.97 17.21
C LEU A 116 -3.72 4.26 16.27
N LYS A 117 -4.80 3.49 16.40
CA LYS A 117 -6.03 3.72 15.65
C LYS A 117 -6.67 5.07 15.99
N GLU A 118 -6.65 5.49 17.26
CA GLU A 118 -7.09 6.83 17.66
C GLU A 118 -6.22 7.93 17.03
N HIS A 119 -4.89 7.75 17.03
CA HIS A 119 -3.99 8.67 16.34
C HIS A 119 -4.24 8.70 14.82
N MET A 120 -4.58 7.58 14.20
CA MET A 120 -4.98 7.53 12.80
C MET A 120 -6.25 8.32 12.52
N ALA A 121 -7.25 8.28 13.42
CA ALA A 121 -8.43 9.12 13.30
C ALA A 121 -8.06 10.61 13.29
N VAL A 122 -7.20 11.05 14.22
CA VAL A 122 -6.71 12.44 14.28
C VAL A 122 -5.91 12.82 13.03
N ILE A 123 -5.08 11.92 12.51
CA ILE A 123 -4.36 12.11 11.24
C ILE A 123 -5.34 12.30 10.09
N PHE A 124 -6.44 11.53 10.07
CA PHE A 124 -7.43 11.57 9.01
C PHE A 124 -8.39 12.76 9.10
N ASP A 125 -8.55 13.37 10.27
CA ASP A 125 -9.30 14.62 10.43
C ASP A 125 -8.51 15.84 9.91
N ASP A 126 -7.18 15.81 9.97
CA ASP A 126 -6.31 16.85 9.42
C ASP A 126 -6.05 16.62 7.92
N TYR A 127 -6.54 17.53 7.06
CA TYR A 127 -6.36 17.46 5.61
C TYR A 127 -4.89 17.35 5.19
N PHE A 128 -3.99 18.09 5.84
CA PHE A 128 -2.57 18.11 5.48
C PHE A 128 -1.90 16.78 5.85
N LYS A 129 -2.16 16.25 7.04
CA LYS A 129 -1.60 14.96 7.47
C LYS A 129 -2.16 13.82 6.62
N ARG A 130 -3.47 13.77 6.44
CA ARG A 130 -4.17 12.78 5.62
C ARG A 130 -3.63 12.73 4.20
N THR A 131 -3.57 13.88 3.52
CA THR A 131 -3.15 13.94 2.11
C THR A 131 -1.73 13.39 1.92
N ASN A 132 -0.80 13.75 2.81
CA ASN A 132 0.56 13.26 2.73
C ASN A 132 0.67 11.77 3.05
N PHE A 133 -0.01 11.31 4.10
CA PHE A 133 -0.02 9.91 4.48
C PHE A 133 -0.63 9.01 3.39
N VAL A 134 -1.82 9.36 2.89
CA VAL A 134 -2.54 8.62 1.84
C VAL A 134 -1.71 8.57 0.57
N LYS A 135 -1.09 9.67 0.17
CA LYS A 135 -0.24 9.71 -1.02
C LYS A 135 0.90 8.69 -0.95
N ASP A 136 1.64 8.65 0.16
CA ASP A 136 2.79 7.75 0.31
C ASP A 136 2.34 6.28 0.47
N TYR A 137 1.23 6.06 1.18
CA TYR A 137 0.61 4.74 1.32
C TYR A 137 0.11 4.19 -0.02
N ALA A 138 -0.65 4.99 -0.78
CA ALA A 138 -1.17 4.65 -2.09
C ALA A 138 -0.06 4.25 -3.08
N GLN A 139 1.03 5.03 -3.13
CA GLN A 139 2.18 4.70 -3.95
C GLN A 139 2.78 3.34 -3.60
N THR A 140 2.86 3.02 -2.31
CA THR A 140 3.35 1.72 -1.84
C THR A 140 2.39 0.61 -2.23
N MET A 141 1.08 0.79 -2.02
CA MET A 141 0.04 -0.16 -2.39
C MET A 141 0.06 -0.47 -3.89
N ASP A 142 0.12 0.54 -4.75
CA ASP A 142 0.17 0.36 -6.21
C ASP A 142 1.37 -0.50 -6.64
N ILE A 143 2.54 -0.33 -6.01
CA ILE A 143 3.73 -1.15 -6.31
C ILE A 143 3.51 -2.62 -5.96
N TYR A 144 2.86 -2.92 -4.84
CA TYR A 144 2.57 -4.28 -4.41
C TYR A 144 1.41 -4.90 -5.22
N ASP A 145 0.41 -4.10 -5.59
CA ASP A 145 -0.71 -4.50 -6.45
C ASP A 145 -0.23 -4.94 -7.85
N LEU A 146 0.62 -4.12 -8.48
CA LEU A 146 1.22 -4.41 -9.79
C LEU A 146 2.00 -5.74 -9.83
N ARG A 147 2.36 -6.28 -8.66
CA ARG A 147 3.11 -7.53 -8.51
C ARG A 147 2.24 -8.70 -8.07
N ASN A 148 0.92 -8.50 -7.98
CA ASN A 148 -0.04 -9.44 -7.43
C ASN A 148 0.33 -9.93 -6.01
N LYS A 149 1.00 -9.07 -5.22
CA LYS A 149 1.47 -9.40 -3.87
C LYS A 149 0.54 -8.92 -2.77
N LEU A 150 -0.47 -8.10 -3.10
CA LEU A 150 -1.50 -7.72 -2.13
C LEU A 150 -2.53 -8.84 -1.95
N VAL A 151 -3.16 -9.28 -3.05
CA VAL A 151 -4.26 -10.26 -3.02
C VAL A 151 -3.87 -11.56 -2.30
N MET A 152 -2.62 -12.01 -2.47
CA MET A 152 -2.15 -13.26 -1.84
C MET A 152 -2.10 -13.22 -0.31
N TYR A 153 -2.10 -12.04 0.30
CA TYR A 153 -2.03 -11.86 1.75
C TYR A 153 -3.33 -11.26 2.32
N LEU A 154 -4.36 -11.11 1.50
CA LEU A 154 -5.59 -10.43 1.89
C LEU A 154 -6.34 -11.19 3.00
N ASP A 155 -6.41 -12.53 2.88
CA ASP A 155 -7.10 -13.37 3.86
C ASP A 155 -6.43 -13.32 5.24
N ASP A 156 -5.10 -13.39 5.26
CA ASP A 156 -4.31 -13.31 6.49
C ASP A 156 -4.38 -11.90 7.11
N PHE A 157 -4.34 -10.86 6.29
CA PHE A 157 -4.50 -9.47 6.76
C PHE A 157 -5.88 -9.23 7.36
N ALA A 158 -6.94 -9.73 6.72
CA ALA A 158 -8.29 -9.62 7.23
C ALA A 158 -8.45 -10.39 8.56
N SER A 159 -7.82 -11.56 8.65
CA SER A 159 -7.78 -12.37 9.88
C SER A 159 -7.02 -11.68 11.02
N GLU A 160 -5.91 -10.99 10.73
CA GLU A 160 -5.16 -10.22 11.76
C GLU A 160 -6.03 -9.13 12.41
N LEU A 161 -6.97 -8.55 11.66
CA LEU A 161 -7.84 -7.48 12.12
C LEU A 161 -9.23 -7.95 12.58
N ASP A 162 -9.51 -9.26 12.55
CA ASP A 162 -10.84 -9.84 12.81
C ASP A 162 -11.94 -9.21 11.92
N ILE A 163 -11.62 -9.04 10.63
CA ILE A 163 -12.52 -8.48 9.61
C ILE A 163 -12.77 -9.53 8.55
N SER A 164 -14.02 -9.63 8.10
CA SER A 164 -14.33 -10.42 6.91
C SER A 164 -13.67 -9.84 5.66
N VAL A 165 -12.99 -10.70 4.89
CA VAL A 165 -12.35 -10.35 3.61
C VAL A 165 -13.30 -9.63 2.67
N ASP A 166 -14.58 -10.01 2.64
CA ASP A 166 -15.61 -9.40 1.78
C ASP A 166 -15.83 -7.91 2.04
N LYS A 167 -15.50 -7.42 3.25
CA LYS A 167 -15.56 -5.99 3.60
C LYS A 167 -14.34 -5.21 3.11
N ILE A 168 -13.17 -5.86 3.02
CA ILE A 168 -11.91 -5.23 2.63
C ILE A 168 -11.71 -5.29 1.12
N LYS A 169 -12.06 -6.42 0.51
CA LYS A 169 -11.82 -6.74 -0.90
C LYS A 169 -12.30 -5.65 -1.87
N PRO A 170 -13.47 -5.01 -1.71
CA PRO A 170 -13.92 -3.96 -2.62
C PRO A 170 -12.95 -2.77 -2.69
N TYR A 171 -12.30 -2.40 -1.59
CA TYR A 171 -11.31 -1.32 -1.58
C TYR A 171 -10.03 -1.72 -2.33
N ILE A 172 -9.64 -2.99 -2.24
CA ILE A 172 -8.48 -3.52 -2.96
C ILE A 172 -8.75 -3.58 -4.46
N ASP A 173 -9.89 -4.17 -4.86
CA ASP A 173 -10.27 -4.33 -6.27
C ASP A 173 -10.41 -2.97 -6.97
N ASN A 174 -10.95 -1.96 -6.28
CA ASN A 174 -11.14 -0.61 -6.83
C ASN A 174 -9.92 0.31 -6.64
N ARG A 175 -8.85 -0.17 -6.02
CA ARG A 175 -7.67 0.63 -5.62
C ARG A 175 -8.03 1.87 -4.80
N ASP A 176 -9.08 1.76 -3.98
CA ASP A 176 -9.54 2.81 -3.09
C ASP A 176 -8.78 2.75 -1.75
N TRP A 177 -7.51 3.14 -1.80
CA TRP A 177 -6.60 3.08 -0.65
C TRP A 177 -7.00 4.04 0.48
N GLU A 178 -7.55 5.20 0.13
CA GLU A 178 -8.08 6.13 1.13
C GLU A 178 -9.34 5.58 1.78
N GLY A 179 -10.27 5.04 0.98
CA GLY A 179 -11.48 4.38 1.47
C GLY A 179 -11.18 3.20 2.39
N LEU A 180 -10.16 2.40 2.04
CA LEU A 180 -9.67 1.33 2.91
C LEU A 180 -9.26 1.86 4.29
N LEU A 181 -8.40 2.87 4.34
CA LEU A 181 -7.93 3.43 5.61
C LEU A 181 -9.08 4.04 6.42
N ARG A 182 -10.03 4.72 5.77
CA ARG A 182 -11.24 5.26 6.43
C ARG A 182 -12.13 4.16 7.00
N PHE A 183 -12.32 3.07 6.25
CA PHE A 183 -13.03 1.90 6.72
C PHE A 183 -12.36 1.32 7.97
N LEU A 184 -11.03 1.11 7.94
CA LEU A 184 -10.30 0.54 9.07
C LEU A 184 -10.31 1.44 10.32
N ILE A 185 -10.32 2.76 10.16
CA ILE A 185 -10.46 3.72 11.26
C ILE A 185 -11.83 3.59 11.94
N SER A 186 -12.88 3.30 11.19
CA SER A 186 -14.28 3.29 11.67
C SER A 186 -14.83 1.92 12.05
N TYR A 187 -14.16 0.83 11.66
CA TYR A 187 -14.54 -0.55 11.96
C TYR A 187 -14.47 -0.86 13.46
#